data_AF-A0A5D4H4J3-F1
#
_entry.id   AF-A0A5D4H4J3-F1
#
_cell.length_a   1.000
_cell.length_b   1.000
_cell.length_c   1.000
_cell.angle_alpha   90.00
_cell.angle_beta   90.00
_cell.angle_gamma   90.00
#
_symmetry.space_group_name_H-M   'P 1'
#
loop_
_entity.id
_entity.type
_entity.pdbx_description
1 polymer ?
#
loop_
_entity_poly.entity_id
_entity_poly.type
_entity_poly.pdbx_seq_one_letter_code
_entity_poly.pdbx_strand_id
1 'polypeptide(L)'
;MTGFQTGLLLLISIPLSSIGQTKQMALTDLKTLLYSEKEWIKVHTAEFLLWENCYVEEVRTEFLKEEERFARIPKYRIGVWRVLAQTAVDKKDKQYWIDKIIAAYRNPEGKDRLHAIETLAKLQVPVVQDQPEGDKGSFQLYSLWNYALRSEQTKQEVKHVLIKDLVSERLTELEMHVTSYILRYIGPLADDEYMQIEAWMRKEDMKIALRSNLLATLLIAGPENQSVSVTRSLKEELYAMRNEGEAIPHMMMALAQKGDLNDRKIVADLYTAMRDMKSGGYNTDLHATAAYMAFKVLECVK
;
A
#
# COMPACT_ATOMS: atom_id res chain seq x y z
N MET A 1 0.19 62.61 32.79
CA MET A 1 0.58 61.20 33.03
C MET A 1 -0.47 60.32 32.39
N THR A 2 -0.06 59.53 31.39
CA THR A 2 -0.76 58.58 30.49
C THR A 2 -0.19 58.89 29.10
N GLY A 3 0.49 58.01 28.37
CA GLY A 3 0.59 56.57 28.40
C GLY A 3 0.31 56.10 26.98
N PHE A 4 1.33 56.01 26.12
CA PHE A 4 1.21 55.39 24.80
C PHE A 4 2.27 54.31 24.70
N GLN A 5 1.84 53.06 24.88
CA GLN A 5 2.63 51.86 24.64
C GLN A 5 2.72 51.65 23.13
N THR A 6 3.94 51.66 22.60
CA THR A 6 4.27 51.15 21.27
C THR A 6 4.14 49.63 21.29
N GLY A 7 3.05 49.12 20.70
CA GLY A 7 2.88 47.70 20.44
C GLY A 7 3.82 47.23 19.34
N LEU A 8 4.86 46.49 19.72
CA LEU A 8 5.72 45.75 18.82
C LEU A 8 4.95 44.53 18.31
N LEU A 9 4.42 44.61 17.09
CA LEU A 9 3.83 43.47 16.38
C LEU A 9 4.96 42.54 15.90
N LEU A 10 5.25 41.52 16.70
CA LEU A 10 6.05 40.36 16.31
C LEU A 10 5.22 39.52 15.33
N LEU A 11 5.40 39.78 14.03
CA LEU A 11 4.95 38.87 12.98
C LEU A 11 5.86 37.62 13.03
N ILE A 12 5.44 36.61 13.77
CA ILE A 12 6.00 35.26 13.63
C ILE A 12 5.52 34.77 12.26
N SER A 13 6.37 34.91 11.25
CA SER A 13 6.19 34.28 9.95
C SER A 13 6.27 32.77 10.14
N ILE A 14 5.13 32.12 10.37
CA ILE A 14 5.02 30.68 10.14
C ILE A 14 5.33 30.51 8.66
N PRO A 15 6.30 29.68 8.26
CA PRO A 15 6.52 29.41 6.85
C PRO A 15 5.25 28.73 6.34
N LEU A 16 4.47 29.46 5.53
CA LEU A 16 3.53 28.83 4.61
C LEU A 16 4.40 28.07 3.61
N SER A 17 4.77 26.85 3.95
CA SER A 17 5.23 25.89 2.95
C SER A 17 4.08 25.76 1.96
N SER A 18 4.25 26.28 0.75
CA SER A 18 3.20 26.20 -0.26
C SER A 18 2.96 24.73 -0.60
N ILE A 19 1.72 24.37 -0.95
CA ILE A 19 1.34 22.97 -1.24
C ILE A 19 2.27 22.32 -2.29
N GLY A 20 2.74 23.11 -3.27
CA GLY A 20 3.72 22.66 -4.27
C GLY A 20 5.11 22.34 -3.70
N GLN A 21 5.54 23.00 -2.62
CA GLN A 21 6.78 22.65 -1.91
C GLN A 21 6.63 21.29 -1.22
N THR A 22 5.45 20.97 -0.66
CA THR A 22 5.19 19.71 0.03
C THR A 22 5.29 18.49 -0.90
N LYS A 23 4.83 18.59 -2.16
CA LYS A 23 4.96 17.49 -3.14
C LYS A 23 6.42 17.19 -3.48
N GLN A 24 7.21 18.22 -3.78
CA GLN A 24 8.63 18.06 -4.12
C GLN A 24 9.44 17.54 -2.92
N MET A 25 9.10 18.00 -1.71
CA MET A 25 9.67 17.46 -0.48
C MET A 25 9.35 15.98 -0.32
N ALA A 26 8.10 15.57 -0.53
CA ALA A 26 7.71 14.16 -0.43
C ALA A 26 8.48 13.27 -1.43
N LEU A 27 8.66 13.74 -2.67
CA LEU A 27 9.48 13.03 -3.66
C LEU A 27 10.97 12.96 -3.24
N THR A 28 11.49 14.04 -2.63
CA THR A 28 12.86 14.11 -2.13
C THR A 28 13.06 13.16 -0.94
N ASP A 29 12.07 13.05 -0.06
CA ASP A 29 12.08 12.13 1.07
C ASP A 29 12.09 10.68 0.57
N LEU A 30 11.22 10.31 -0.38
CA LEU A 30 11.25 8.98 -1.01
C LEU A 30 12.62 8.66 -1.63
N LYS A 31 13.20 9.61 -2.37
CA LYS A 31 14.55 9.44 -2.93
C LYS A 31 15.60 9.26 -1.84
N THR A 32 15.51 10.00 -0.75
CA THR A 32 16.46 9.88 0.38
C THR A 32 16.33 8.51 1.04
N LEU A 33 15.11 8.08 1.31
CA LEU A 33 14.80 6.78 1.92
C LEU A 33 15.27 5.61 1.05
N LEU A 34 15.23 5.72 -0.28
CA LEU A 34 15.77 4.71 -1.20
C LEU A 34 17.26 4.42 -0.91
N TYR A 35 18.04 5.44 -0.55
CA TYR A 35 19.47 5.28 -0.27
C TYR A 35 19.78 4.97 1.20
N SER A 36 18.99 5.49 2.15
CA SER A 36 19.28 5.36 3.59
C SER A 36 18.70 4.10 4.23
N GLU A 37 17.54 3.64 3.76
CA GLU A 37 16.82 2.53 4.37
C GLU A 37 17.34 1.18 3.89
N LYS A 38 16.87 0.11 4.56
CA LYS A 38 17.26 -1.27 4.29
C LYS A 38 16.03 -2.16 4.23
N GLU A 39 16.23 -3.37 3.71
CA GLU A 39 15.23 -4.43 3.72
C GLU A 39 13.88 -3.97 3.12
N TRP A 40 12.77 -4.32 3.76
CA TRP A 40 11.42 -4.08 3.26
C TRP A 40 11.09 -2.60 3.06
N ILE A 41 11.63 -1.71 3.89
CA ILE A 41 11.38 -0.27 3.78
C ILE A 41 11.98 0.28 2.48
N LYS A 42 13.16 -0.19 2.10
CA LYS A 42 13.79 0.14 0.82
C LYS A 42 12.99 -0.42 -0.36
N VAL A 43 12.45 -1.63 -0.24
CA VAL A 43 11.55 -2.23 -1.24
C VAL A 43 10.29 -1.38 -1.42
N HIS A 44 9.58 -1.05 -0.35
CA HIS A 44 8.37 -0.23 -0.42
C HIS A 44 8.65 1.14 -1.04
N THR A 45 9.74 1.78 -0.62
CA THR A 45 10.16 3.08 -1.17
C THR A 45 10.44 3.00 -2.66
N ALA A 46 11.15 1.97 -3.11
CA ALA A 46 11.38 1.73 -4.53
C ALA A 46 10.06 1.52 -5.29
N GLU A 47 9.16 0.69 -4.77
CA GLU A 47 7.86 0.45 -5.40
C GLU A 47 7.04 1.73 -5.51
N PHE A 48 7.01 2.58 -4.48
CA PHE A 48 6.33 3.89 -4.54
C PHE A 48 6.89 4.79 -5.64
N LEU A 49 8.21 4.81 -5.85
CA LEU A 49 8.83 5.57 -6.94
C LEU A 49 8.47 4.97 -8.31
N LEU A 50 8.48 3.64 -8.44
CA LEU A 50 8.20 2.96 -9.70
C LEU A 50 6.73 3.03 -10.13
N TRP A 51 5.79 2.97 -9.19
CA TRP A 51 4.36 3.10 -9.49
C TRP A 51 4.02 4.45 -10.12
N GLU A 52 4.82 5.46 -9.84
CA GLU A 52 4.68 6.81 -10.39
C GLU A 52 5.74 7.11 -11.47
N ASN A 53 6.41 6.08 -11.99
CA ASN A 53 7.41 6.16 -13.05
C ASN A 53 8.55 7.16 -12.76
N CYS A 54 8.97 7.25 -11.51
CA CYS A 54 10.03 8.14 -11.03
C CYS A 54 11.32 7.38 -10.74
N TYR A 55 12.47 7.94 -11.14
CA TYR A 55 13.80 7.42 -10.82
C TYR A 55 14.03 5.93 -11.16
N VAL A 56 13.45 5.45 -12.27
CA VAL A 56 13.48 4.02 -12.65
C VAL A 56 14.91 3.49 -12.75
N GLU A 57 15.82 4.24 -13.40
CA GLU A 57 17.23 3.86 -13.58
C GLU A 57 18.02 3.88 -12.26
N GLU A 58 17.78 4.86 -11.41
CA GLU A 58 18.43 4.91 -10.09
C GLU A 58 17.94 3.79 -9.18
N VAL A 59 16.63 3.51 -9.15
CA VAL A 59 16.06 2.38 -8.42
C VAL A 59 16.68 1.07 -8.91
N ARG A 60 16.76 0.87 -10.24
CA ARG A 60 17.41 -0.30 -10.83
C ARG A 60 18.86 -0.44 -10.34
N THR A 61 19.63 0.63 -10.45
CA THR A 61 21.05 0.67 -10.08
C THR A 61 21.26 0.29 -8.62
N GLU A 62 20.43 0.83 -7.72
CA GLU A 62 20.51 0.49 -6.30
C GLU A 62 20.10 -0.96 -6.03
N PHE A 63 19.08 -1.48 -6.73
CA PHE A 63 18.61 -2.84 -6.50
C PHE A 63 19.50 -3.92 -7.12
N LEU A 64 20.28 -3.61 -8.15
CA LEU A 64 21.35 -4.49 -8.61
C LEU A 64 22.43 -4.66 -7.52
N LYS A 65 22.78 -3.58 -6.79
CA LYS A 65 23.68 -3.66 -5.63
C LYS A 65 23.06 -4.42 -4.46
N GLU A 66 21.76 -4.25 -4.21
CA GLU A 66 21.04 -5.03 -3.20
C GLU A 66 21.08 -6.53 -3.55
N GLU A 67 20.90 -6.88 -4.83
CA GLU A 67 20.97 -8.27 -5.27
C GLU A 67 22.35 -8.88 -5.05
N GLU A 68 23.42 -8.19 -5.43
CA GLU A 68 24.80 -8.66 -5.20
C GLU A 68 25.06 -8.97 -3.72
N ARG A 69 24.52 -8.14 -2.82
CA ARG A 69 24.74 -8.26 -1.37
C ARG A 69 23.82 -9.26 -0.70
N PHE A 70 22.58 -9.38 -1.16
CA PHE A 70 21.51 -10.04 -0.42
C PHE A 70 20.79 -11.16 -1.20
N ALA A 71 21.27 -11.59 -2.36
CA ALA A 71 20.74 -12.72 -3.12
C ALA A 71 20.56 -14.02 -2.31
N ARG A 72 21.29 -14.17 -1.20
CA ARG A 72 21.23 -15.35 -0.32
C ARG A 72 20.30 -15.19 0.88
N ILE A 73 19.77 -14.00 1.14
CA ILE A 73 18.88 -13.75 2.27
C ILE A 73 17.45 -14.13 1.87
N PRO A 74 16.87 -15.19 2.46
CA PRO A 74 15.50 -15.59 2.14
C PRO A 74 14.50 -14.48 2.45
N LYS A 75 13.36 -14.51 1.76
CA LYS A 75 12.28 -13.52 1.81
C LYS A 75 12.67 -12.17 1.21
N TYR A 76 13.74 -11.54 1.72
CA TYR A 76 14.16 -10.21 1.24
C TYR A 76 14.59 -10.23 -0.24
N ARG A 77 15.35 -11.25 -0.67
CA ARG A 77 15.73 -11.40 -2.09
C ARG A 77 14.55 -11.42 -3.06
N ILE A 78 13.38 -11.90 -2.61
CA ILE A 78 12.17 -11.91 -3.44
C ILE A 78 11.68 -10.47 -3.68
N GLY A 79 11.71 -9.62 -2.65
CA GLY A 79 11.43 -8.19 -2.79
C GLY A 79 12.42 -7.50 -3.75
N VAL A 80 13.71 -7.84 -3.64
CA VAL A 80 14.74 -7.33 -4.56
C VAL A 80 14.46 -7.73 -6.00
N TRP A 81 14.20 -9.02 -6.27
CA TRP A 81 13.86 -9.50 -7.61
C TRP A 81 12.57 -8.89 -8.15
N ARG A 82 11.58 -8.62 -7.27
CA ARG A 82 10.33 -7.94 -7.66
C ARG A 82 10.59 -6.53 -8.17
N VAL A 83 11.45 -5.76 -7.51
CA VAL A 83 11.84 -4.42 -7.94
C VAL A 83 12.65 -4.48 -9.24
N LEU A 84 13.57 -5.44 -9.38
CA LEU A 84 14.35 -5.63 -10.61
C LEU A 84 13.47 -6.04 -11.81
N ALA A 85 12.43 -6.85 -11.58
CA ALA A 85 11.44 -7.19 -12.61
C ALA A 85 10.60 -5.98 -13.06
N GLN A 86 10.32 -5.03 -12.15
CA GLN A 86 9.58 -3.79 -12.46
C GLN A 86 10.46 -2.76 -13.17
N THR A 87 11.76 -2.76 -12.91
CA THR A 87 12.77 -1.88 -13.54
C THR A 87 13.47 -2.51 -14.73
N ALA A 88 12.91 -3.58 -15.29
CA ALA A 88 13.57 -4.31 -16.35
C ALA A 88 13.66 -3.50 -17.64
N VAL A 89 14.83 -3.50 -18.27
CA VAL A 89 15.09 -2.68 -19.49
C VAL A 89 14.51 -3.29 -20.76
N ASP A 90 14.28 -4.61 -20.75
CA ASP A 90 13.65 -5.33 -21.84
C ASP A 90 12.90 -6.59 -21.35
N LYS A 91 12.23 -7.28 -22.27
CA LYS A 91 11.47 -8.51 -21.97
C LYS A 91 12.34 -9.64 -21.43
N LYS A 92 13.59 -9.77 -21.88
CA LYS A 92 14.49 -10.85 -21.49
C LYS A 92 15.02 -10.63 -20.07
N ASP A 93 15.40 -9.39 -19.75
CA ASP A 93 15.78 -8.98 -18.40
C ASP A 93 14.61 -9.15 -17.43
N LYS A 94 13.40 -8.75 -17.82
CA LYS A 94 12.19 -8.96 -17.01
C LYS A 94 11.97 -10.45 -16.73
N GLN A 95 12.06 -11.28 -17.76
CA GLN A 95 11.86 -12.72 -17.64
C GLN A 95 12.92 -13.35 -16.72
N TYR A 96 14.17 -12.91 -16.78
CA TYR A 96 15.23 -13.41 -15.90
C TYR A 96 14.88 -13.24 -14.41
N TRP A 97 14.40 -12.07 -14.01
CA TRP A 97 14.00 -11.83 -12.61
C TRP A 97 12.74 -12.60 -12.22
N ILE A 98 11.76 -12.69 -13.12
CA ILE A 98 10.54 -13.49 -12.92
C ILE A 98 10.89 -14.96 -12.73
N ASP A 99 11.78 -15.53 -13.55
CA ASP A 99 12.19 -16.93 -13.48
C ASP A 99 12.84 -17.29 -12.14
N LYS A 100 13.62 -16.37 -11.56
CA LYS A 100 14.17 -16.55 -10.20
C LYS A 100 13.07 -16.64 -9.14
N ILE A 101 12.05 -15.79 -9.24
CA ILE A 101 10.90 -15.81 -8.32
C ILE A 101 10.10 -17.10 -8.49
N ILE A 102 9.85 -17.54 -9.74
CA ILE A 102 9.19 -18.82 -10.04
C ILE A 102 9.97 -19.99 -9.45
N ALA A 103 11.30 -20.01 -9.59
CA ALA A 103 12.14 -21.06 -9.03
C ALA A 103 12.05 -21.10 -7.50
N ALA A 104 12.00 -19.94 -6.83
CA ALA A 104 11.81 -19.85 -5.39
C ALA A 104 10.43 -20.34 -4.94
N TYR A 105 9.37 -20.06 -5.71
CA TYR A 105 8.03 -20.59 -5.47
C TYR A 105 7.97 -22.13 -5.61
N ARG A 106 8.63 -22.67 -6.63
CA ARG A 106 8.64 -24.10 -6.96
C ARG A 106 9.49 -24.97 -6.03
N ASN A 107 10.33 -24.39 -5.18
CA ASN A 107 11.12 -25.14 -4.21
C ASN A 107 10.25 -25.50 -2.99
N PRO A 108 9.77 -26.76 -2.83
CA PRO A 108 8.81 -27.12 -1.80
C PRO A 108 9.32 -26.90 -0.36
N GLU A 109 10.63 -27.05 -0.15
CA GLU A 109 11.32 -26.85 1.14
C GLU A 109 11.86 -25.41 1.30
N GLY A 110 11.57 -24.53 0.34
CA GLY A 110 12.09 -23.18 0.28
C GLY A 110 11.42 -22.23 1.29
N LYS A 111 12.22 -21.45 2.01
CA LYS A 111 11.73 -20.40 2.93
C LYS A 111 11.05 -19.21 2.21
N ASP A 112 11.15 -19.15 0.88
CA ASP A 112 10.68 -18.03 0.06
C ASP A 112 9.27 -18.22 -0.48
N ARG A 113 8.75 -19.45 -0.48
CA ARG A 113 7.56 -19.81 -1.26
C ARG A 113 6.40 -18.84 -1.06
N LEU A 114 6.13 -18.47 0.21
CA LEU A 114 5.08 -17.52 0.58
C LEU A 114 5.28 -16.14 -0.07
N HIS A 115 6.49 -15.58 0.00
CA HIS A 115 6.79 -14.27 -0.57
C HIS A 115 6.85 -14.33 -2.09
N ALA A 116 7.27 -15.46 -2.65
CA ALA A 116 7.34 -15.70 -4.08
C ALA A 116 5.93 -15.75 -4.70
N ILE A 117 4.99 -16.48 -4.10
CA ILE A 117 3.61 -16.55 -4.64
C ILE A 117 2.90 -15.19 -4.55
N GLU A 118 3.06 -14.46 -3.44
CA GLU A 118 2.56 -13.09 -3.29
C GLU A 118 3.15 -12.17 -4.37
N THR A 119 4.47 -12.25 -4.58
CA THR A 119 5.18 -11.45 -5.57
C THR A 119 4.75 -11.77 -7.00
N LEU A 120 4.55 -13.04 -7.33
CA LEU A 120 4.05 -13.44 -8.65
C LEU A 120 2.62 -12.92 -8.88
N ALA A 121 1.78 -12.91 -7.84
CA ALA A 121 0.46 -12.29 -7.93
C ALA A 121 0.54 -10.77 -8.16
N LYS A 122 1.40 -10.07 -7.40
CA LYS A 122 1.67 -8.62 -7.58
C LYS A 122 2.19 -8.29 -8.98
N LEU A 123 3.08 -9.12 -9.54
CA LEU A 123 3.64 -8.96 -10.89
C LEU A 123 2.70 -9.43 -12.01
N GLN A 124 1.50 -9.93 -11.67
CA GLN A 124 0.52 -10.45 -12.63
C GLN A 124 1.06 -11.65 -13.45
N VAL A 125 1.82 -12.54 -12.80
CA VAL A 125 2.39 -13.74 -13.41
C VAL A 125 1.63 -14.98 -12.90
N PRO A 126 0.70 -15.56 -13.68
CA PRO A 126 -0.05 -16.74 -13.27
C PRO A 126 0.86 -17.98 -13.27
N VAL A 127 0.92 -18.66 -12.13
CA VAL A 127 1.67 -19.92 -11.96
C VAL A 127 0.81 -21.04 -11.36
N VAL A 128 -0.20 -20.71 -10.56
CA VAL A 128 -1.17 -21.65 -10.00
C VAL A 128 -2.13 -22.06 -11.10
N GLN A 129 -2.22 -23.37 -11.36
CA GLN A 129 -3.07 -23.92 -12.43
C GLN A 129 -4.46 -24.25 -11.92
N ASP A 130 -4.57 -25.01 -10.84
CA ASP A 130 -5.85 -25.44 -10.28
C ASP A 130 -6.18 -24.64 -9.02
N GLN A 131 -7.46 -24.68 -8.62
CA GLN A 131 -7.87 -24.06 -7.37
C GLN A 131 -7.07 -24.69 -6.21
N PRO A 132 -6.36 -23.88 -5.38
CA PRO A 132 -5.48 -24.42 -4.35
C PRO A 132 -6.27 -25.16 -3.27
N GLU A 133 -5.95 -26.44 -3.08
CA GLU A 133 -6.50 -27.32 -2.05
C GLU A 133 -5.41 -27.67 -1.02
N GLY A 134 -5.77 -27.73 0.26
CA GLY A 134 -4.90 -28.27 1.33
C GLY A 134 -3.90 -27.28 1.94
N ASP A 135 -3.54 -26.20 1.25
CA ASP A 135 -2.79 -25.09 1.84
C ASP A 135 -3.63 -24.32 2.87
N LYS A 136 -2.97 -23.67 3.85
CA LYS A 136 -3.64 -22.90 4.92
C LYS A 136 -3.01 -21.52 5.09
N GLY A 137 -3.74 -20.61 5.73
CA GLY A 137 -3.21 -19.29 6.06
C GLY A 137 -2.94 -18.43 4.83
N SER A 138 -2.01 -17.50 4.98
CA SER A 138 -1.63 -16.56 3.92
C SER A 138 -1.12 -17.25 2.65
N PHE A 139 -0.56 -18.47 2.74
CA PHE A 139 -0.11 -19.19 1.55
C PHE A 139 -1.27 -19.58 0.64
N GLN A 140 -2.37 -20.05 1.22
CA GLN A 140 -3.60 -20.35 0.47
C GLN A 140 -4.18 -19.08 -0.15
N LEU A 141 -4.27 -18.00 0.62
CA LEU A 141 -4.83 -16.72 0.16
C LEU A 141 -4.03 -16.14 -1.02
N TYR A 142 -2.70 -16.14 -0.96
CA TYR A 142 -1.88 -15.67 -2.09
C TYR A 142 -1.92 -16.62 -3.28
N SER A 143 -2.10 -17.92 -3.05
CA SER A 143 -2.32 -18.88 -4.15
C SER A 143 -3.67 -18.64 -4.84
N LEU A 144 -4.72 -18.32 -4.08
CA LEU A 144 -6.02 -17.91 -4.64
C LEU A 144 -5.88 -16.61 -5.43
N TRP A 145 -5.17 -15.61 -4.92
CA TRP A 145 -4.88 -14.38 -5.67
C TRP A 145 -4.16 -14.70 -6.99
N ASN A 146 -3.15 -15.56 -6.98
CA ASN A 146 -2.46 -15.93 -8.21
C ASN A 146 -3.36 -16.71 -9.19
N TYR A 147 -4.22 -17.60 -8.70
CA TYR A 147 -5.22 -18.33 -9.50
C TYR A 147 -6.25 -17.39 -10.15
N ALA A 148 -6.63 -16.31 -9.48
CA ALA A 148 -7.52 -15.27 -10.02
C ALA A 148 -6.96 -14.61 -11.29
N LEU A 149 -5.64 -14.69 -11.56
CA LEU A 149 -5.02 -14.11 -12.75
C LEU A 149 -5.27 -14.90 -14.03
N ARG A 150 -5.77 -16.14 -13.95
CA ARG A 150 -5.91 -17.01 -15.13
C ARG A 150 -6.99 -16.54 -16.10
N SER A 151 -8.11 -16.06 -15.57
CA SER A 151 -9.26 -15.64 -16.38
C SER A 151 -10.19 -14.75 -15.56
N GLU A 152 -11.12 -14.09 -16.25
CA GLU A 152 -12.18 -13.35 -15.55
C GLU A 152 -13.08 -14.29 -14.73
N GLN A 153 -13.32 -15.52 -15.20
CA GLN A 153 -14.10 -16.52 -14.46
C GLN A 153 -13.42 -16.88 -13.12
N THR A 154 -12.14 -17.26 -13.15
CA THR A 154 -11.41 -17.62 -11.92
C THR A 154 -11.26 -16.44 -10.97
N LYS A 155 -11.19 -15.22 -11.49
CA LYS A 155 -11.24 -14.00 -10.67
C LYS A 155 -12.56 -13.89 -9.90
N GLN A 156 -13.71 -14.06 -10.56
CA GLN A 156 -15.02 -14.00 -9.90
C GLN A 156 -15.20 -15.14 -8.89
N GLU A 157 -14.75 -16.35 -9.23
CA GLU A 157 -14.74 -17.50 -8.30
C GLU A 157 -13.94 -17.20 -7.03
N VAL A 158 -12.74 -16.64 -7.17
CA VAL A 158 -11.88 -16.27 -6.04
C VAL A 158 -12.50 -15.14 -5.21
N LYS A 159 -13.04 -14.09 -5.85
CA LYS A 159 -13.75 -13.01 -5.14
C LYS A 159 -14.89 -13.58 -4.28
N HIS A 160 -15.72 -14.45 -4.85
CA HIS A 160 -16.81 -15.08 -4.13
C HIS A 160 -16.33 -15.87 -2.90
N VAL A 161 -15.29 -16.70 -3.05
CA VAL A 161 -14.70 -17.47 -1.94
C VAL A 161 -14.16 -16.55 -0.85
N LEU A 162 -13.34 -15.56 -1.23
CA LEU A 162 -12.72 -14.64 -0.29
C LEU A 162 -13.75 -13.84 0.52
N ILE A 163 -14.79 -13.32 -0.13
CA ILE A 163 -15.84 -12.54 0.54
C ILE A 163 -16.66 -13.45 1.46
N LYS A 164 -17.04 -14.63 0.98
CA LYS A 164 -17.80 -15.61 1.79
C LYS A 164 -17.05 -16.01 3.06
N ASP A 165 -15.75 -16.29 2.96
CA ASP A 165 -14.95 -16.67 4.12
C ASP A 165 -14.70 -15.47 5.06
N LEU A 166 -14.51 -14.27 4.51
CA LEU A 166 -14.38 -13.03 5.28
C LEU A 166 -15.61 -12.76 6.15
N VAL A 167 -16.83 -12.85 5.60
CA VAL A 167 -18.07 -12.51 6.32
C VAL A 167 -18.65 -13.68 7.13
N SER A 168 -18.02 -14.86 7.11
CA SER A 168 -18.48 -16.05 7.87
C SER A 168 -17.64 -16.38 9.10
N GLU A 169 -16.76 -15.47 9.52
CA GLU A 169 -15.88 -15.62 10.71
C GLU A 169 -15.00 -16.88 10.70
N ARG A 170 -14.75 -17.47 9.52
CA ARG A 170 -13.88 -18.65 9.39
C ARG A 170 -12.39 -18.29 9.37
N LEU A 171 -12.09 -17.02 9.15
CA LEU A 171 -10.74 -16.50 9.02
C LEU A 171 -10.22 -16.01 10.36
N THR A 172 -8.94 -16.22 10.62
CA THR A 172 -8.22 -15.49 11.66
C THR A 172 -8.11 -14.00 11.27
N GLU A 173 -7.86 -13.13 12.25
CA GLU A 173 -7.70 -11.68 11.99
C GLU A 173 -6.60 -11.40 10.95
N LEU A 174 -5.48 -12.13 10.99
CA LEU A 174 -4.42 -12.03 9.98
C LEU A 174 -4.93 -12.41 8.57
N GLU A 175 -5.70 -13.49 8.46
CA GLU A 175 -6.28 -13.91 7.19
C GLU A 175 -7.34 -12.93 6.68
N MET A 176 -8.11 -12.28 7.57
CA MET A 176 -9.02 -11.20 7.19
C MET A 176 -8.24 -9.99 6.65
N HIS A 177 -7.11 -9.64 7.27
CA HIS A 177 -6.24 -8.57 6.78
C HIS A 177 -5.70 -8.87 5.38
N VAL A 178 -5.17 -10.08 5.17
CA VAL A 178 -4.64 -10.53 3.87
C VAL A 178 -5.74 -10.61 2.81
N THR A 179 -6.91 -11.13 3.17
CA THR A 179 -8.08 -11.21 2.28
C THR A 179 -8.51 -9.82 1.80
N SER A 180 -8.67 -8.90 2.75
CA SER A 180 -9.00 -7.50 2.46
C SER A 180 -7.94 -6.83 1.57
N TYR A 181 -6.65 -7.12 1.80
CA TYR A 181 -5.58 -6.64 0.93
C TYR A 181 -5.70 -7.19 -0.51
N ILE A 182 -5.92 -8.49 -0.68
CA ILE A 182 -6.07 -9.14 -2.00
C ILE A 182 -7.25 -8.55 -2.79
N LEU A 183 -8.39 -8.30 -2.13
CA LEU A 183 -9.59 -7.73 -2.77
C LEU A 183 -9.29 -6.39 -3.48
N ARG A 184 -8.31 -5.62 -3.02
CA ARG A 184 -7.89 -4.36 -3.68
C ARG A 184 -7.23 -4.57 -5.04
N TYR A 185 -6.64 -5.73 -5.28
CA TYR A 185 -5.88 -6.01 -6.51
C TYR A 185 -6.64 -6.82 -7.54
N ILE A 186 -7.64 -7.60 -7.13
CA ILE A 186 -8.41 -8.43 -8.05
C ILE A 186 -9.59 -7.69 -8.71
N GLY A 187 -9.67 -6.37 -8.53
CA GLY A 187 -10.58 -5.50 -9.28
C GLY A 187 -11.91 -5.27 -8.57
N PRO A 188 -12.69 -4.29 -9.07
CA PRO A 188 -13.74 -3.67 -8.28
C PRO A 188 -14.76 -4.69 -7.79
N LEU A 189 -15.24 -4.45 -6.58
CA LEU A 189 -16.37 -5.12 -5.99
C LEU A 189 -17.62 -4.76 -6.77
N ALA A 190 -18.45 -5.75 -7.03
CA ALA A 190 -19.83 -5.54 -7.46
C ALA A 190 -20.64 -4.93 -6.30
N ASP A 191 -21.80 -4.35 -6.61
CA ASP A 191 -22.63 -3.68 -5.60
C ASP A 191 -23.05 -4.65 -4.48
N ASP A 192 -23.39 -5.90 -4.80
CA ASP A 192 -23.79 -6.92 -3.83
C ASP A 192 -22.61 -7.40 -2.97
N GLU A 193 -21.42 -7.52 -3.55
CA GLU A 193 -20.17 -7.84 -2.84
C GLU A 193 -19.78 -6.72 -1.86
N TYR A 194 -19.86 -5.47 -2.31
CA TYR A 194 -19.63 -4.28 -1.48
C TYR A 194 -20.61 -4.26 -0.30
N MET A 195 -21.92 -4.42 -0.57
CA MET A 195 -22.96 -4.39 0.45
C MET A 195 -22.80 -5.52 1.48
N GLN A 196 -22.34 -6.71 1.07
CA GLN A 196 -22.10 -7.82 2.00
C GLN A 196 -21.01 -7.47 3.01
N ILE A 197 -19.86 -6.96 2.56
CA ILE A 197 -18.75 -6.59 3.44
C ILE A 197 -19.15 -5.41 4.34
N GLU A 198 -19.80 -4.38 3.77
CA GLU A 198 -20.25 -3.22 4.53
C GLU A 198 -21.26 -3.60 5.63
N ALA A 199 -22.27 -4.40 5.29
CA ALA A 199 -23.30 -4.81 6.24
C ALA A 199 -22.72 -5.67 7.38
N TRP A 200 -21.74 -6.52 7.08
CA TRP A 200 -21.01 -7.28 8.08
C TRP A 200 -20.19 -6.36 9.00
N MET A 201 -19.42 -5.43 8.43
CA MET A 201 -18.62 -4.45 9.17
C MET A 201 -19.44 -3.52 10.09
N ARG A 202 -20.73 -3.31 9.78
CA ARG A 202 -21.64 -2.53 10.63
C ARG A 202 -22.20 -3.32 11.81
N LYS A 203 -22.20 -4.65 11.76
CA LYS A 203 -22.76 -5.52 12.80
C LYS A 203 -21.71 -5.97 13.80
N GLU A 204 -20.50 -6.26 13.33
CA GLU A 204 -19.44 -6.78 14.18
C GLU A 204 -18.68 -5.68 14.91
N ASP A 205 -18.30 -5.99 16.15
CA ASP A 205 -17.31 -5.20 16.89
C ASP A 205 -15.92 -5.61 16.44
N MET A 206 -15.22 -4.71 15.76
CA MET A 206 -13.93 -4.99 15.12
C MET A 206 -12.82 -4.14 15.74
N LYS A 207 -11.64 -4.75 15.89
CA LYS A 207 -10.43 -3.99 16.22
C LYS A 207 -10.15 -2.92 15.17
N ILE A 208 -9.53 -1.83 15.62
CA ILE A 208 -9.22 -0.66 14.79
C ILE A 208 -8.38 -1.04 13.57
N ALA A 209 -7.36 -1.89 13.73
CA ALA A 209 -6.56 -2.40 12.63
C ALA A 209 -7.42 -3.00 11.51
N LEU A 210 -8.30 -3.95 11.85
CA LEU A 210 -9.14 -4.64 10.87
C LEU A 210 -10.19 -3.70 10.27
N ARG A 211 -10.86 -2.90 11.10
CA ARG A 211 -11.89 -1.95 10.65
C ARG A 211 -11.34 -0.94 9.65
N SER A 212 -10.22 -0.31 9.98
CA SER A 212 -9.56 0.65 9.08
C SER A 212 -9.05 0.00 7.79
N ASN A 213 -8.57 -1.24 7.86
CA ASN A 213 -8.17 -2.00 6.68
C ASN A 213 -9.37 -2.31 5.76
N LEU A 214 -10.52 -2.70 6.30
CA LEU A 214 -11.74 -2.95 5.52
C LEU A 214 -12.31 -1.66 4.92
N LEU A 215 -12.34 -0.56 5.68
CA LEU A 215 -12.73 0.76 5.16
C LEU A 215 -11.85 1.19 3.97
N ALA A 216 -10.53 1.04 4.09
CA ALA A 216 -9.60 1.31 3.00
C ALA A 216 -9.89 0.41 1.78
N THR A 217 -10.24 -0.85 1.99
CA THR A 217 -10.61 -1.78 0.91
C THR A 217 -11.91 -1.38 0.22
N LEU A 218 -12.97 -1.06 0.96
CA LEU A 218 -14.23 -0.58 0.40
C LEU A 218 -14.04 0.73 -0.39
N LEU A 219 -13.15 1.61 0.06
CA LEU A 219 -12.84 2.85 -0.64
C LEU A 219 -12.04 2.60 -1.94
N ILE A 220 -11.04 1.72 -1.90
CA ILE A 220 -10.16 1.43 -3.04
C ILE A 220 -10.88 0.57 -4.10
N ALA A 221 -11.48 -0.52 -3.65
CA ALA A 221 -12.06 -1.57 -4.48
C ALA A 221 -13.57 -1.43 -4.64
N GLY A 222 -14.20 -0.38 -4.11
CA GLY A 222 -15.64 -0.17 -4.29
C GLY A 222 -16.06 -0.06 -5.76
N PRO A 223 -17.38 -0.16 -6.05
CA PRO A 223 -17.91 -0.04 -7.40
C PRO A 223 -17.43 1.24 -8.11
N GLU A 224 -17.16 1.16 -9.40
CA GLU A 224 -16.61 2.31 -10.16
C GLU A 224 -17.53 3.53 -10.16
N ASN A 225 -18.85 3.30 -10.12
CA ASN A 225 -19.88 4.33 -10.08
C ASN A 225 -20.37 4.63 -8.65
N GLN A 226 -19.55 4.38 -7.63
CA GLN A 226 -19.90 4.67 -6.25
C GLN A 226 -20.23 6.16 -6.07
N SER A 227 -21.35 6.44 -5.39
CA SER A 227 -21.76 7.81 -5.12
C SER A 227 -20.73 8.58 -4.30
N VAL A 228 -20.54 9.86 -4.63
CA VAL A 228 -19.66 10.78 -3.89
C VAL A 228 -19.99 10.82 -2.39
N SER A 229 -21.27 10.69 -2.02
CA SER A 229 -21.70 10.62 -0.62
C SER A 229 -21.17 9.39 0.12
N VAL A 230 -21.18 8.22 -0.54
CA VAL A 230 -20.65 6.99 0.07
C VAL A 230 -19.13 7.07 0.21
N THR A 231 -18.43 7.53 -0.83
CA THR A 231 -16.98 7.78 -0.78
C THR A 231 -16.61 8.74 0.35
N ARG A 232 -17.37 9.83 0.51
CA ARG A 232 -17.16 10.80 1.61
C ARG A 232 -17.38 10.15 2.97
N SER A 233 -18.45 9.38 3.15
CA SER A 233 -18.73 8.69 4.42
C SER A 233 -17.58 7.74 4.82
N LEU A 234 -17.05 6.95 3.88
CA LEU A 234 -15.92 6.06 4.16
C LEU A 234 -14.66 6.84 4.56
N LYS A 235 -14.37 7.95 3.87
CA LYS A 235 -13.27 8.85 4.21
C LYS A 235 -13.44 9.44 5.61
N GLU A 236 -14.63 9.94 5.95
CA GLU A 236 -14.94 10.49 7.27
C GLU A 236 -14.75 9.47 8.40
N GLU A 237 -15.19 8.22 8.21
CA GLU A 237 -14.94 7.13 9.17
C GLU A 237 -13.43 6.86 9.34
N LEU A 238 -12.65 6.83 8.25
CA LEU A 238 -11.19 6.70 8.33
C LEU A 238 -10.53 7.90 9.04
N TYR A 239 -11.00 9.12 8.77
CA TYR A 239 -10.44 10.34 9.36
C TYR A 239 -10.71 10.44 10.86
N ALA A 240 -11.80 9.86 11.35
CA ALA A 240 -12.07 9.74 12.76
C ALA A 240 -11.00 8.91 13.49
N MET A 241 -10.35 7.97 12.79
CA MET A 241 -9.30 7.09 13.32
C MET A 241 -7.87 7.63 13.11
N ARG A 242 -7.69 8.89 12.68
CA ARG A 242 -6.37 9.43 12.30
C ARG A 242 -5.32 9.47 13.41
N ASN A 243 -5.73 9.38 14.67
CA ASN A 243 -4.84 9.35 15.82
C ASN A 243 -4.53 7.93 16.30
N GLU A 244 -5.14 6.92 15.67
CA GLU A 244 -4.96 5.51 16.01
C GLU A 244 -3.83 4.92 15.18
N GLY A 245 -2.74 4.51 15.85
CA GLY A 245 -1.52 4.05 15.17
C GLY A 245 -1.75 2.94 14.15
N GLU A 246 -2.66 2.01 14.45
CA GLU A 246 -3.01 0.88 13.57
C GLU A 246 -3.82 1.29 12.33
N ALA A 247 -4.49 2.45 12.35
CA ALA A 247 -5.30 2.94 11.23
C ALA A 247 -4.52 3.79 10.23
N ILE A 248 -3.43 4.43 10.69
CA ILE A 248 -2.64 5.37 9.89
C ILE A 248 -2.15 4.76 8.56
N PRO A 249 -1.55 3.54 8.51
CA PRO A 249 -1.11 2.94 7.25
C PRO A 249 -2.25 2.75 6.24
N HIS A 250 -3.42 2.29 6.71
CA HIS A 250 -4.57 2.02 5.86
C HIS A 250 -5.17 3.31 5.29
N MET A 251 -5.28 4.35 6.13
CA MET A 251 -5.74 5.66 5.71
C MET A 251 -4.80 6.28 4.67
N MET A 252 -3.48 6.24 4.90
CA MET A 252 -2.52 6.79 3.94
C MET A 252 -2.55 6.06 2.59
N MET A 253 -2.65 4.74 2.60
CA MET A 253 -2.75 3.96 1.36
C MET A 253 -4.07 4.25 0.61
N ALA A 254 -5.18 4.36 1.33
CA ALA A 254 -6.47 4.70 0.73
C ALA A 254 -6.47 6.10 0.12
N LEU A 255 -5.90 7.08 0.82
CA LEU A 255 -5.71 8.44 0.33
C LEU A 255 -4.74 8.51 -0.86
N ALA A 256 -3.67 7.73 -0.88
CA ALA A 256 -2.77 7.68 -2.03
C ALA A 256 -3.51 7.22 -3.31
N GLN A 257 -4.51 6.34 -3.19
CA GLN A 257 -5.24 5.80 -4.34
C GLN A 257 -6.52 6.56 -4.69
N LYS A 258 -7.23 7.10 -3.70
CA LYS A 258 -8.58 7.70 -3.85
C LYS A 258 -8.69 9.10 -3.24
N GLY A 259 -7.58 9.67 -2.80
CA GLY A 259 -7.52 11.04 -2.31
C GLY A 259 -7.75 12.06 -3.42
N ASP A 260 -8.37 13.17 -3.07
CA ASP A 260 -8.65 14.29 -3.96
C ASP A 260 -8.28 15.64 -3.32
N LEU A 261 -8.56 16.75 -4.02
CA LEU A 261 -8.20 18.09 -3.54
C LEU A 261 -8.83 18.48 -2.20
N ASN A 262 -9.96 17.87 -1.81
CA ASN A 262 -10.57 18.10 -0.51
C ASN A 262 -9.76 17.48 0.64
N ASP A 263 -8.92 16.48 0.32
CA ASP A 263 -8.11 15.75 1.30
C ASP A 263 -6.75 16.40 1.54
N ARG A 264 -6.40 17.47 0.80
CA ARG A 264 -5.10 18.13 0.86
C ARG A 264 -4.64 18.47 2.28
N LYS A 265 -5.58 18.89 3.15
CA LYS A 265 -5.25 19.30 4.51
C LYS A 265 -4.83 18.10 5.34
N ILE A 266 -5.65 17.04 5.36
CA ILE A 266 -5.33 15.84 6.13
C ILE A 266 -4.08 15.14 5.60
N VAL A 267 -3.89 15.12 4.28
CA VAL A 267 -2.67 14.60 3.65
C VAL A 267 -1.43 15.37 4.10
N ALA A 268 -1.48 16.71 4.09
CA ALA A 268 -0.36 17.54 4.54
C ALA A 268 -0.08 17.39 6.05
N ASP A 269 -1.12 17.31 6.88
CA ASP A 269 -1.00 17.10 8.32
C ASP A 269 -0.34 15.73 8.62
N LEU A 270 -0.82 14.65 7.99
CA LEU A 270 -0.29 13.30 8.16
C LEU A 270 1.16 13.19 7.68
N TYR A 271 1.47 13.73 6.50
CA TYR A 271 2.84 13.74 6.00
C TYR A 271 3.79 14.52 6.93
N THR A 272 3.36 15.68 7.44
CA THR A 272 4.14 16.47 8.39
C THR A 272 4.39 15.70 9.69
N ALA A 273 3.38 14.98 10.20
CA ALA A 273 3.53 14.17 11.41
C ALA A 273 4.48 12.98 11.20
N MET A 274 4.32 12.23 10.09
CA MET A 274 5.10 11.00 9.86
C MET A 274 6.55 11.26 9.46
N ARG A 275 6.86 12.43 8.89
CA ARG A 275 8.23 12.82 8.55
C ARG A 275 9.04 13.39 9.71
N ASP A 276 8.42 13.68 10.86
CA ASP A 276 9.12 14.27 12.00
C ASP A 276 10.04 13.25 12.69
N MET A 277 11.30 13.26 12.29
CA MET A 277 12.36 12.42 12.85
C MET A 277 12.64 12.67 14.34
N LYS A 278 12.17 13.80 14.90
CA LYS A 278 12.32 14.11 16.33
C LYS A 278 11.18 13.56 17.16
N SER A 279 10.11 13.07 16.53
CA SER A 279 9.00 12.45 17.24
C SER A 279 9.46 11.12 17.85
N GLY A 280 9.04 10.85 19.10
CA GLY A 280 9.35 9.59 19.78
C GLY A 280 8.72 8.36 19.12
N GLY A 281 7.80 8.57 18.17
CA GLY A 281 7.12 7.52 17.39
C GLY A 281 7.54 7.46 15.92
N TYR A 282 8.67 8.08 15.55
CA TYR A 282 9.14 8.09 14.16
C TYR A 282 9.32 6.67 13.62
N ASN A 283 8.71 6.40 12.47
CA ASN A 283 8.78 5.12 11.77
C ASN A 283 9.01 5.39 10.28
N THR A 284 10.11 4.84 9.73
CA THR A 284 10.53 5.13 8.36
C THR A 284 9.61 4.54 7.30
N ASP A 285 8.90 3.45 7.59
CA ASP A 285 7.89 2.87 6.69
C ASP A 285 6.62 3.72 6.64
N LEU A 286 6.19 4.28 7.79
CA LEU A 286 5.11 5.27 7.83
C LEU A 286 5.51 6.55 7.11
N HIS A 287 6.76 7.00 7.26
CA HIS A 287 7.29 8.15 6.53
C HIS A 287 7.26 7.90 5.01
N ALA A 288 7.78 6.76 4.54
CA ALA A 288 7.75 6.41 3.13
C ALA A 288 6.32 6.39 2.57
N THR A 289 5.39 5.78 3.30
CA THR A 289 3.98 5.71 2.90
C THR A 289 3.32 7.10 2.87
N ALA A 290 3.61 7.94 3.87
CA ALA A 290 3.09 9.31 3.93
C ALA A 290 3.65 10.18 2.80
N ALA A 291 4.93 10.02 2.46
CA ALA A 291 5.57 10.71 1.36
C ALA A 291 4.95 10.29 0.02
N TYR A 292 4.71 8.99 -0.19
CA TYR A 292 4.00 8.51 -1.37
C TYR A 292 2.58 9.09 -1.49
N MET A 293 1.80 9.05 -0.40
CA MET A 293 0.47 9.67 -0.35
C MET A 293 0.51 11.17 -0.69
N ALA A 294 1.41 11.93 -0.07
CA ALA A 294 1.55 13.36 -0.31
C ALA A 294 1.98 13.66 -1.75
N PHE A 295 2.90 12.86 -2.30
CA PHE A 295 3.33 13.00 -3.68
C PHE A 295 2.18 12.82 -4.69
N LYS A 296 1.28 11.85 -4.43
CA LYS A 296 0.12 11.60 -5.29
C LYS A 296 -0.97 12.65 -5.20
N VAL A 297 -1.37 13.02 -3.97
CA VAL A 297 -2.57 13.82 -3.75
C VAL A 297 -2.30 15.32 -3.84
N LEU A 298 -1.10 15.78 -3.46
CA LEU A 298 -0.77 17.20 -3.51
C LEU A 298 -0.36 17.57 -4.94
N GLU A 299 -1.28 18.15 -5.70
CA GLU A 299 -1.00 18.70 -7.01
C GLU A 299 -0.01 19.87 -6.93
N CYS A 300 0.89 19.95 -7.92
CA CYS A 300 1.52 21.23 -8.22
C CYS A 300 0.45 22.11 -8.84
N VAL A 301 0.09 23.22 -8.18
CA VAL A 301 -0.58 24.33 -8.86
C VAL A 301 0.29 24.68 -10.08
N LYS A 302 -0.21 24.35 -11.28
CA LYS A 302 0.40 24.82 -12.52
C LYS A 302 0.15 26.30 -12.69
#